data_AF-A0AAV6MUU3-F1
#
_entry.id   AF-A0AAV6MUU3-F1
#
_cell.length_a   1.000
_cell.length_b   1.000
_cell.length_c   1.000
_cell.angle_alpha   90.00
_cell.angle_beta   90.00
_cell.angle_gamma   90.00
#
_symmetry.space_group_name_H-M   'P 1'
#
loop_
_entity.id
_entity.type
_entity.pdbx_description
1 polymer ?
#
loop_
_entity_poly.entity_id
_entity_poly.type
_entity_poly.pdbx_seq_one_letter_code
_entity_poly.pdbx_strand_id
1 'polypeptide(L)'
;MPQDTLPSIESPRRRSGLLRDQVQLVRKKDSNRYEILRIQDPLSFDKGFFIVIRACQLLSQNNDGIILVGVAGPSGAGKTVFTEKVLNFIPSIAVITMDNYNDASRIIDGTLMVLFHSFY
;
A
#
# COMPACT_ATOMS: atom_id res chain seq x y z
N MET A 1 2.66 -18.75 -46.94
CA MET A 1 2.66 -17.49 -46.18
C MET A 1 2.11 -17.78 -44.80
N PRO A 2 2.95 -17.79 -43.76
CA PRO A 2 2.51 -18.06 -42.39
C PRO A 2 1.76 -16.86 -41.81
N GLN A 3 0.67 -17.14 -41.11
CA GLN A 3 -0.14 -16.15 -40.41
C GLN A 3 0.50 -15.85 -39.05
N ASP A 4 1.07 -14.66 -38.90
CA ASP A 4 1.48 -14.14 -37.59
C ASP A 4 0.24 -13.80 -36.77
N THR A 5 -0.16 -14.75 -35.93
CA THR A 5 -1.16 -14.52 -34.89
C THR A 5 -0.46 -13.82 -33.72
N LEU A 6 -0.54 -12.49 -33.68
CA LEU A 6 -0.16 -11.72 -32.50
C LEU A 6 -1.07 -12.13 -31.34
N PRO A 7 -0.54 -12.55 -30.17
CA PRO A 7 -1.38 -12.79 -29.01
C PRO A 7 -1.98 -11.46 -28.58
N SER A 8 -3.31 -11.35 -28.60
CA SER A 8 -4.01 -10.21 -28.03
C SER A 8 -3.51 -10.03 -26.60
N ILE A 9 -2.95 -8.86 -26.30
CA ILE A 9 -2.66 -8.43 -24.94
C ILE A 9 -4.02 -8.33 -24.26
N GLU A 10 -4.41 -9.41 -23.61
CA GLU A 10 -5.65 -9.53 -22.86
C GLU A 10 -5.55 -8.50 -21.73
N SER A 11 -6.32 -7.43 -21.84
CA SER A 11 -6.52 -6.45 -20.78
C SER A 11 -6.74 -7.20 -19.46
N PRO A 12 -6.02 -6.89 -18.37
CA PRO A 12 -6.19 -7.61 -17.13
C PRO A 12 -7.67 -7.55 -16.75
N ARG A 13 -8.32 -8.71 -16.77
CA ARG A 13 -9.74 -8.88 -16.48
C ARG A 13 -10.06 -8.02 -15.27
N ARG A 14 -10.92 -7.01 -15.46
CA ARG A 14 -11.51 -6.25 -14.36
C ARG A 14 -12.11 -7.28 -13.41
N ARG A 15 -11.40 -7.60 -12.33
CA ARG A 15 -11.91 -8.54 -11.32
C ARG A 15 -13.08 -7.81 -10.68
N SER A 16 -14.29 -8.15 -11.12
CA SER A 16 -15.56 -7.72 -10.55
C SER A 16 -15.77 -8.37 -9.17
N GLY A 17 -14.84 -8.12 -8.26
CA GLY A 17 -14.87 -8.53 -6.86
C GLY A 17 -15.04 -7.30 -5.95
N LEU A 18 -15.41 -7.52 -4.70
CA LEU A 18 -15.46 -6.47 -3.70
C LEU A 18 -14.07 -5.86 -3.52
N LEU A 19 -13.97 -4.60 -3.08
CA LEU A 19 -12.69 -3.92 -2.83
C LEU A 19 -11.76 -4.75 -1.91
N ARG A 20 -12.34 -5.46 -0.94
CA ARG A 20 -11.59 -6.35 -0.04
C ARG A 20 -10.93 -7.53 -0.76
N ASP A 21 -11.52 -8.01 -1.86
CA ASP A 21 -11.05 -9.16 -2.62
C ASP A 21 -9.83 -8.79 -3.50
N GLN A 22 -9.61 -7.50 -3.71
CA GLN A 22 -8.41 -6.97 -4.37
C GLN A 22 -7.17 -7.03 -3.46
N VAL A 23 -7.38 -7.06 -2.13
CA VAL A 23 -6.30 -7.16 -1.14
C VAL A 23 -6.00 -8.63 -0.88
N GLN A 24 -5.09 -9.19 -1.66
CA GLN A 24 -4.74 -10.61 -1.60
C GLN A 24 -3.42 -10.80 -0.85
N LEU A 25 -3.46 -11.59 0.23
CA LEU A 25 -2.29 -11.98 1.00
C LEU A 25 -1.68 -13.24 0.38
N VAL A 26 -0.38 -13.22 0.12
CA VAL A 26 0.38 -14.36 -0.40
C VAL A 26 1.61 -14.62 0.45
N ARG A 27 2.01 -15.89 0.58
CA ARG A 27 3.25 -16.23 1.27
C ARG A 27 4.43 -15.91 0.37
N LYS A 28 5.41 -15.17 0.91
CA LYS A 28 6.62 -14.82 0.16
C LYS A 28 7.44 -16.09 -0.11
N LYS A 29 7.92 -16.24 -1.35
CA LYS A 29 8.78 -17.35 -1.74
C LYS A 29 10.04 -17.33 -0.86
N ASP A 30 10.39 -18.47 -0.28
CA ASP A 30 11.56 -18.65 0.58
C ASP A 30 11.50 -17.89 1.93
N SER A 31 10.31 -17.51 2.39
CA SER A 31 10.10 -16.89 3.72
C SER A 31 8.84 -17.42 4.40
N ASN A 32 8.83 -17.36 5.74
CA ASN A 32 7.61 -17.63 6.52
C ASN A 32 6.69 -16.39 6.63
N ARG A 33 7.07 -15.27 5.99
CA ARG A 33 6.28 -14.04 5.98
C ARG A 33 5.34 -13.97 4.78
N TYR A 34 4.26 -13.24 4.98
CA TYR A 34 3.27 -12.93 3.98
C TYR A 34 3.44 -11.51 3.43
N GLU A 35 3.03 -11.31 2.19
CA GLU A 35 3.03 -10.04 1.48
C GLU A 35 1.68 -9.81 0.79
N ILE A 36 1.37 -8.55 0.47
CA ILE A 36 0.16 -8.19 -0.26
C ILE A 36 0.50 -8.14 -1.75
N LEU A 37 -0.31 -8.80 -2.58
CA LEU A 37 -0.17 -8.73 -4.03
C LEU A 37 -0.34 -7.29 -4.52
N ARG A 38 0.44 -6.94 -5.55
CA ARG A 38 0.38 -5.62 -6.15
C ARG A 38 -1.02 -5.33 -6.71
N ILE A 39 -1.57 -4.19 -6.32
CA ILE A 39 -2.81 -3.66 -6.87
C ILE A 39 -2.45 -2.80 -8.09
N GLN A 40 -2.97 -3.17 -9.26
CA GLN A 40 -2.64 -2.50 -10.53
C GLN A 40 -3.65 -1.42 -10.90
N ASP A 41 -4.87 -1.51 -10.37
CA ASP A 41 -5.93 -0.57 -10.70
C ASP A 41 -5.73 0.77 -9.97
N PRO A 42 -5.89 1.92 -10.66
CA PRO A 42 -5.93 3.21 -9.99
C PRO A 42 -7.14 3.27 -9.06
N LEU A 43 -6.90 3.70 -7.83
CA LEU A 43 -7.92 3.78 -6.79
C LEU A 43 -8.26 5.25 -6.51
N SER A 44 -9.53 5.54 -6.22
CA SER A 44 -9.89 6.80 -5.58
C SER A 44 -9.29 6.86 -4.18
N PHE A 45 -9.19 8.07 -3.62
CA PHE A 45 -8.63 8.29 -2.28
C PHE A 45 -9.28 7.39 -1.22
N ASP A 46 -10.61 7.34 -1.15
CA ASP A 46 -11.32 6.53 -0.15
C ASP A 46 -11.18 5.02 -0.39
N LYS A 47 -11.12 4.58 -1.66
CA LYS A 47 -10.85 3.17 -1.99
C LYS A 47 -9.44 2.76 -1.58
N GLY A 48 -8.46 3.63 -1.82
CA GLY A 48 -7.07 3.46 -1.40
C GLY A 48 -6.96 3.37 0.13
N PHE A 49 -7.66 4.25 0.85
CA PHE A 49 -7.74 4.19 2.31
C PHE A 49 -8.25 2.84 2.81
N PHE A 50 -9.40 2.38 2.31
CA PHE A 50 -9.96 1.08 2.71
C PHE A 50 -8.98 -0.08 2.47
N ILE A 51 -8.33 -0.07 1.31
CA ILE A 51 -7.38 -1.11 0.90
C ILE A 51 -6.14 -1.13 1.81
N VAL A 52 -5.60 0.03 2.19
CA VAL A 52 -4.44 0.12 3.09
C VAL A 52 -4.78 -0.41 4.48
N ILE A 53 -5.94 -0.03 5.03
CA ILE A 53 -6.40 -0.56 6.33
C ILE A 53 -6.50 -2.08 6.27
N ARG A 54 -7.12 -2.62 5.22
CA ARG A 54 -7.28 -4.07 5.06
C ARG A 54 -5.94 -4.79 4.90
N ALA A 55 -5.01 -4.21 4.13
CA ALA A 55 -3.67 -4.75 3.94
C ALA A 55 -2.90 -4.82 5.27
N CYS A 56 -2.93 -3.75 6.06
CA CYS A 56 -2.26 -3.70 7.37
C CYS A 56 -2.82 -4.76 8.31
N GLN A 57 -4.15 -4.92 8.38
CA GLN A 57 -4.81 -5.95 9.18
C GLN A 57 -4.39 -7.37 8.78
N LEU A 58 -4.36 -7.67 7.47
CA LEU A 58 -3.97 -9.00 6.99
C LEU A 58 -2.50 -9.29 7.29
N LEU A 59 -1.63 -8.30 7.11
CA LEU A 59 -0.21 -8.43 7.41
C LEU A 59 0.04 -8.60 8.91
N SER A 60 -0.62 -7.83 9.78
CA SER A 60 -0.40 -7.91 11.23
C SER A 60 -0.92 -9.21 11.85
N GLN A 61 -1.92 -9.84 11.21
CA GLN A 61 -2.47 -11.13 11.64
C GLN A 61 -1.62 -12.34 11.22
N ASN A 62 -0.77 -12.19 10.21
CA ASN A 62 -0.02 -13.31 9.62
C ASN A 62 1.51 -13.15 9.73
N ASN A 63 1.98 -11.98 10.15
CA ASN A 63 3.39 -11.68 10.33
C ASN A 63 3.64 -11.13 11.73
N ASP A 64 4.69 -11.63 12.37
CA ASP A 64 5.22 -11.05 13.59
C ASP A 64 6.19 -9.89 13.30
N GLY A 65 6.13 -8.88 14.17
CA GLY A 65 7.02 -7.72 14.15
C GLY A 65 6.39 -6.44 13.60
N ILE A 66 7.25 -5.56 13.11
CA ILE A 66 6.88 -4.22 12.65
C ILE A 66 6.53 -4.25 11.17
N ILE A 67 5.39 -3.63 10.82
CA ILE A 67 5.00 -3.38 9.44
C ILE A 67 5.32 -1.92 9.11
N LEU A 68 6.04 -1.71 8.02
CA LEU A 68 6.40 -0.38 7.55
C LEU A 68 5.61 -0.02 6.31
N VAL A 69 4.93 1.13 6.32
CA VAL A 69 4.15 1.63 5.20
C VAL A 69 4.70 2.98 4.74
N GLY A 70 5.18 3.03 3.50
CA GLY A 70 5.57 4.30 2.86
C GLY A 70 4.40 4.91 2.09
N VAL A 71 4.16 6.20 2.31
CA VAL A 71 3.17 7.01 1.60
C VAL A 71 3.92 8.08 0.80
N ALA A 72 3.85 7.97 -0.53
CA ALA A 72 4.52 8.89 -1.44
C ALA A 72 3.51 9.54 -2.39
N GLY A 73 3.82 10.76 -2.84
CA GLY A 73 3.00 11.52 -3.78
C GLY A 73 3.41 12.99 -3.84
N PRO A 74 2.94 13.76 -4.84
CA PRO A 74 3.27 15.19 -4.95
C PRO A 74 2.72 16.01 -3.77
N SER A 75 3.21 17.22 -3.59
CA SER A 75 2.63 18.16 -2.62
C SER A 75 1.13 18.39 -2.92
N GLY A 76 0.30 18.49 -1.87
CA GLY A 76 -1.16 18.65 -2.00
C GLY A 76 -1.96 17.38 -2.34
N ALA A 77 -1.32 16.23 -2.56
CA ALA A 77 -2.02 14.96 -2.87
C ALA A 77 -2.84 14.36 -1.70
N GLY A 78 -2.83 14.99 -0.52
CA GLY A 78 -3.59 14.53 0.65
C GLY A 78 -2.87 13.49 1.52
N LYS A 79 -1.54 13.36 1.43
CA LYS A 79 -0.74 12.39 2.25
C LYS A 79 -0.93 12.58 3.76
N THR A 80 -0.99 13.83 4.22
CA THR A 80 -1.23 14.17 5.63
C THR A 80 -2.63 13.74 6.07
N VAL A 81 -3.67 14.15 5.32
CA VAL A 81 -5.06 13.75 5.57
C VAL A 81 -5.23 12.24 5.53
N PHE A 82 -4.55 11.56 4.60
CA PHE A 82 -4.56 10.11 4.51
C PHE A 82 -4.03 9.47 5.79
N THR A 83 -2.89 9.96 6.27
CA THR A 83 -2.23 9.42 7.45
C THR A 83 -3.02 9.69 8.73
N GLU A 84 -3.60 10.88 8.87
CA GLU A 84 -4.53 11.21 9.96
C GLU A 84 -5.74 10.27 9.98
N LYS A 85 -6.35 9.99 8.81
CA LYS A 85 -7.44 9.01 8.72
C LYS A 85 -6.99 7.62 9.18
N VAL A 86 -5.77 7.20 8.83
CA VAL A 86 -5.23 5.88 9.22
C VAL A 86 -4.96 5.83 10.74
N LEU A 87 -4.35 6.86 11.31
CA LEU A 87 -4.14 7.03 12.76
C LEU A 87 -5.45 6.92 13.55
N ASN A 88 -6.51 7.58 13.06
CA ASN A 88 -7.81 7.56 13.71
C ASN A 88 -8.50 6.19 13.66
N PHE A 89 -8.20 5.37 12.64
CA PHE A 89 -8.84 4.06 12.46
C PHE A 89 -8.05 2.91 13.09
N ILE A 90 -6.73 3.01 13.13
CA ILE A 90 -5.84 2.01 13.72
C ILE A 90 -5.05 2.70 14.84
N PRO A 91 -5.56 2.67 16.08
CA PRO A 91 -4.83 3.22 17.23
C PRO A 91 -3.52 2.42 17.43
N SER A 92 -2.51 3.07 18.01
CA SER A 92 -1.17 2.50 18.30
C SER A 92 -0.22 2.38 17.11
N ILE A 93 -0.39 3.22 16.08
CA ILE A 93 0.61 3.39 15.01
C ILE A 93 1.45 4.64 15.27
N ALA A 94 2.70 4.63 14.82
CA ALA A 94 3.59 5.78 14.87
C ALA A 94 3.74 6.38 13.48
N VAL A 95 3.73 7.71 13.37
CA VAL A 95 3.91 8.42 12.10
C VAL A 95 5.23 9.16 12.13
N ILE A 96 6.04 8.94 11.09
CA ILE A 96 7.32 9.61 10.88
C ILE A 96 7.24 10.38 9.56
N THR A 97 7.33 11.70 9.65
CA THR A 97 7.42 12.60 8.50
C THR A 97 8.86 12.61 7.98
N MET A 98 9.07 12.30 6.69
CA MET A 98 10.42 12.30 6.10
C MET A 98 10.93 13.69 5.74
N ASP A 99 10.08 14.71 5.78
CA ASP A 99 10.47 16.11 5.52
C ASP A 99 11.59 16.57 6.49
N ASN A 100 11.62 16.02 7.71
CA ASN A 100 12.63 16.33 8.72
C ASN A 100 13.98 15.59 8.52
N TYR A 101 14.03 14.60 7.64
CA TYR A 101 15.21 13.75 7.39
C TYR A 101 15.83 13.98 6.01
N ASN A 102 15.23 14.88 5.23
CA ASN A 102 15.72 15.20 3.91
C ASN A 102 16.92 16.16 4.02
N ASP A 103 17.98 15.87 3.27
CA ASP A 103 19.12 16.78 3.11
C ASP A 103 18.57 18.12 2.57
N ALA A 104 18.88 19.23 3.24
CA ALA A 104 18.40 20.57 2.89
C ALA A 104 18.72 20.99 1.44
N SER A 105 19.64 20.28 0.77
CA SER A 105 20.02 20.50 -0.63
C SER A 105 19.11 19.82 -1.67
N ARG A 106 18.25 18.87 -1.28
CA ARG A 106 17.36 18.13 -2.19
C ARG A 106 15.92 18.36 -1.80
N ILE A 107 15.20 19.25 -2.49
CA ILE A 107 13.75 19.36 -2.32
C ILE A 107 13.11 18.13 -2.98
N ILE A 108 12.67 17.18 -2.18
CA ILE A 108 11.90 16.01 -2.61
C ILE A 108 10.47 16.26 -2.15
N ASP A 109 9.48 16.12 -3.04
CA ASP A 109 8.08 16.18 -2.65
C ASP A 109 7.80 15.23 -1.48
N GLY A 110 7.26 15.78 -0.38
CA GLY A 110 7.29 15.15 0.93
C GLY A 110 6.82 13.70 0.94
N THR A 111 7.61 12.83 1.57
CA THR A 111 7.29 11.41 1.77
C THR A 111 6.89 11.21 3.23
N LEU A 112 5.87 10.40 3.47
CA LEU A 112 5.48 10.02 4.82
C LEU A 112 5.75 8.54 5.05
N MET A 113 6.28 8.22 6.22
CA MET A 113 6.48 6.83 6.65
C MET A 113 5.60 6.56 7.86
N VAL A 114 4.71 5.58 7.74
CA VAL A 114 3.83 5.14 8.82
C VAL A 114 4.34 3.79 9.33
N LEU A 115 4.69 3.76 10.60
CA LEU A 115 5.11 2.57 11.33
C LEU A 115 3.90 1.95 12.03
N PHE A 116 3.60 0.72 11.66
CA PHE A 116 2.65 -0.13 12.35
C PHE A 116 3.45 -1.06 13.27
N HIS A 117 3.34 -0.87 14.57
CA HIS A 117 3.78 -1.87 15.53
C HIS A 117 2.60 -2.80 15.80
N SER A 118 2.77 -4.10 15.55
CA SER A 118 1.81 -5.10 16.00
C SER A 118 1.99 -5.25 17.51
N PHE A 119 1.34 -4.40 18.31
CA PHE A 119 1.16 -4.67 19.74
C PHE A 119 -0.01 -5.65 19.86
N TYR A 120 0.32 -6.93 19.97
CA TYR A 120 -0.54 -7.93 20.59
C TYR A 120 0.09 -8.34 21.91
#